data_AF-A0A7X8EXT9-F1
#
_entry.id   AF-A0A7X8EXT9-F1
#
_cell.length_a   1.000
_cell.length_b   1.000
_cell.length_c   1.000
_cell.angle_alpha   90.00
_cell.angle_beta   90.00
_cell.angle_gamma   90.00
#
_symmetry.space_group_name_H-M   'P 1'
#
loop_
_entity.id
_entity.type
_entity.pdbx_description
1 polymer ?
#
loop_
_entity_poly.entity_id
_entity_poly.type
_entity_poly.pdbx_seq_one_letter_code
_entity_poly.pdbx_strand_id
1 'polypeptide(L)'
;MAINTDQGIAVTYTVSQFDQVKGATSFACRLRDYAGPTQVRFIVELAGVQAAADPNTVIDARQYLVKRLTAAERIVLRNVHDHGYFRLTADVYADGSNLGRELLERGLVQEKPPVRPLEHDEDGKDFEPFPPFAPFADIVPLRTPSVTRRPSSSVKGPWGLVDLSSIRPDTPFEEALTHISSREPRLPIVVLWNDLERNAFVDRDTPVGIEGVGALPADKALDIVLRAVSAYGTRLQVIPEGGVLTIVSEHASLVRPKTKVYPVADLVSPEAVPYW
;
A
#
# COMPACT_ATOMS: atom_id res chain seq x y z
N MET A 1 17.43 28.11 -1.58
CA MET A 1 17.47 28.71 -2.93
C MET A 1 17.65 27.54 -3.90
N ALA A 2 16.55 27.00 -4.42
CA ALA A 2 16.59 25.87 -5.35
C ALA A 2 16.52 26.44 -6.77
N ILE A 3 17.55 26.20 -7.56
CA ILE A 3 17.65 26.65 -8.95
C ILE A 3 17.10 25.52 -9.80
N ASN A 4 15.92 25.72 -10.38
CA ASN A 4 15.33 24.83 -11.38
C ASN A 4 15.99 25.17 -12.72
N THR A 5 16.87 24.29 -13.20
CA THR A 5 17.45 24.39 -14.54
C THR A 5 17.20 23.08 -15.29
N ASP A 6 16.49 23.21 -16.40
CA ASP A 6 16.06 22.17 -17.33
C ASP A 6 17.23 21.65 -18.19
N GLN A 7 18.22 21.03 -17.54
CA GLN A 7 19.24 20.20 -18.18
C GLN A 7 19.39 18.92 -17.37
N GLY A 8 18.60 17.88 -17.68
CA GLY A 8 18.72 16.50 -17.17
C GLY A 8 19.49 16.38 -15.85
N ILE A 9 19.04 17.08 -14.80
CA ILE A 9 19.84 17.22 -13.59
C ILE A 9 19.84 15.84 -12.97
N ALA A 10 21.00 15.18 -13.00
CA ALA A 10 21.21 13.93 -12.29
C ALA A 10 21.01 14.20 -10.80
N VAL A 11 19.78 14.02 -10.34
CA VAL A 11 19.39 14.28 -8.96
C VAL A 11 20.23 13.37 -8.08
N THR A 12 21.00 13.99 -7.20
CA THR A 12 21.96 13.31 -6.33
C THR A 12 21.53 13.54 -4.88
N TYR A 13 21.41 12.46 -4.11
CA TYR A 13 21.04 12.53 -2.70
C TYR A 13 22.11 11.87 -1.83
N THR A 14 22.42 12.48 -0.69
CA THR A 14 23.25 11.85 0.34
C THR A 14 22.36 11.12 1.34
N VAL A 15 22.68 9.85 1.64
CA VAL A 15 22.00 9.09 2.68
C VAL A 15 22.45 9.58 4.05
N SER A 16 21.51 9.97 4.90
CA SER A 16 21.78 10.39 6.28
C SER A 16 21.90 9.21 7.23
N GLN A 17 21.04 8.20 7.06
CA GLN A 17 20.97 7.03 7.92
C GLN A 17 20.54 5.81 7.08
N PHE A 18 21.33 4.75 7.17
CA PHE A 18 20.95 3.42 6.71
C PHE A 18 20.15 2.70 7.81
N ASP A 19 19.07 2.00 7.44
CA ASP A 19 18.18 1.33 8.40
C ASP A 19 18.29 -0.20 8.26
N GLN A 20 17.87 -0.74 7.11
CA GLN A 20 17.88 -2.20 6.89
C GLN A 20 17.83 -2.55 5.39
N VAL A 21 18.39 -3.70 5.03
CA VAL A 21 18.23 -4.30 3.69
C VAL A 21 16.91 -5.09 3.63
N LYS A 22 16.06 -4.77 2.63
CA LYS A 22 14.74 -5.37 2.42
C LYS A 22 14.77 -6.55 1.44
N GLY A 23 15.61 -6.49 0.42
CA GLY A 23 15.77 -7.53 -0.60
C GLY A 23 17.21 -7.66 -1.09
N ALA A 24 17.46 -8.51 -2.09
CA ALA A 24 18.80 -8.66 -2.68
C ALA A 24 19.29 -7.39 -3.41
N THR A 25 18.38 -6.52 -3.85
CA THR A 25 18.70 -5.29 -4.58
C THR A 25 18.04 -4.05 -3.97
N SER A 26 17.44 -4.15 -2.78
CA SER A 26 16.68 -3.06 -2.17
C SER A 26 16.95 -2.88 -0.69
N PHE A 27 17.02 -1.62 -0.24
CA PHE A 27 17.23 -1.27 1.16
C PHE A 27 16.45 -0.01 1.56
N ALA A 28 16.25 0.14 2.87
CA ALA A 28 15.59 1.29 3.46
C ALA A 28 16.63 2.27 4.02
N CYS A 29 16.46 3.56 3.74
CA CYS A 29 17.32 4.61 4.25
C CYS A 29 16.58 5.93 4.44
N ARG A 30 17.23 6.89 5.09
CA ARG A 30 16.80 8.29 5.18
C ARG A 30 17.74 9.15 4.36
N LEU A 31 17.19 10.15 3.69
CA LEU A 31 17.94 11.09 2.85
C LEU A 31 18.17 12.40 3.61
N ARG A 32 19.38 12.96 3.48
CA ARG A 32 19.73 14.26 4.07
C ARG A 32 19.20 15.41 3.21
N ASP A 33 19.37 15.29 1.90
CA ASP A 33 19.20 16.39 0.95
C ASP A 33 17.82 16.38 0.26
N TYR A 34 16.86 15.63 0.81
CA TYR A 34 15.51 15.56 0.26
C TYR A 34 14.67 16.75 0.72
N ALA A 35 13.98 17.42 -0.21
CA ALA A 35 13.24 18.65 0.07
C ALA A 35 11.99 18.45 0.94
N GLY A 36 11.51 17.22 1.10
CA GLY A 36 10.35 16.87 1.93
C GLY A 36 10.67 16.61 3.40
N PRO A 37 9.71 16.05 4.17
CA PRO A 37 9.91 15.75 5.58
C PRO A 37 11.09 14.80 5.82
N THR A 38 12.08 15.26 6.58
CA THR A 38 13.38 14.60 6.77
C THR A 38 13.29 13.29 7.57
N GLN A 39 12.15 13.00 8.19
CA GLN A 39 11.92 11.78 8.98
C GLN A 39 11.46 10.57 8.15
N VAL A 40 11.14 10.77 6.87
CA VAL A 40 10.58 9.71 6.03
C VAL A 40 11.63 8.67 5.65
N ARG A 41 11.21 7.40 5.68
CA ARG A 41 12.00 6.26 5.23
C ARG A 41 11.76 6.04 3.74
N PHE A 42 12.82 6.06 2.96
CA PHE A 42 12.81 5.72 1.55
C PHE A 42 13.21 4.27 1.35
N ILE A 43 12.56 3.60 0.40
CA ILE A 43 12.98 2.31 -0.12
C ILE A 43 13.71 2.57 -1.42
N VAL A 44 15.00 2.26 -1.45
CA VAL A 44 15.86 2.43 -2.62
C VAL A 44 16.11 1.09 -3.27
N GLU A 45 15.81 0.98 -4.57
CA GLU A 45 16.16 -0.13 -5.43
C GLU A 45 17.37 0.24 -6.29
N LEU A 46 18.33 -0.69 -6.41
CA LEU A 46 19.49 -0.53 -7.26
C LEU A 46 19.07 -0.51 -8.75
N ALA A 47 19.48 0.53 -9.46
CA ALA A 47 19.20 0.66 -10.89
C ALA A 47 19.98 -0.39 -11.72
N GLY A 48 19.35 -0.88 -12.80
CA GLY A 48 20.00 -1.76 -13.78
C GLY A 48 20.30 -3.19 -13.34
N VAL A 49 19.95 -3.58 -12.11
CA VAL A 49 20.21 -4.92 -11.58
C VAL A 49 18.93 -5.61 -11.13
N GLN A 50 18.90 -6.94 -11.26
CA GLN A 50 17.82 -7.79 -10.79
C GLN A 50 18.38 -8.91 -9.93
N ALA A 51 17.63 -9.29 -8.89
CA ALA A 51 17.99 -10.43 -8.06
C ALA A 51 18.10 -11.71 -8.90
N ALA A 52 19.13 -12.52 -8.64
CA ALA A 52 19.26 -13.82 -9.26
C ALA A 52 18.12 -14.77 -8.83
N ALA A 53 17.81 -15.75 -9.68
CA ALA A 53 16.73 -16.71 -9.42
C ALA A 53 17.04 -17.71 -8.31
N ASP A 54 18.34 -17.96 -8.04
CA ASP A 54 18.76 -18.95 -7.05
C ASP A 54 18.67 -18.41 -5.62
N PRO A 55 17.93 -19.06 -4.69
CA PRO A 55 17.73 -18.55 -3.33
C PRO A 55 19.02 -18.32 -2.54
N ASN A 56 20.07 -19.12 -2.77
CA ASN A 56 21.35 -18.96 -2.07
C ASN A 56 22.05 -17.66 -2.49
N THR A 57 22.09 -17.38 -3.80
CA THR A 57 22.66 -16.13 -4.33
C THR A 57 21.93 -14.88 -3.81
N VAL A 58 20.60 -14.97 -3.60
CA VAL A 58 19.80 -13.88 -3.02
C VAL A 58 20.21 -13.61 -1.56
N ILE A 59 20.46 -14.66 -0.78
CA ILE A 59 20.93 -14.54 0.61
C ILE A 59 22.33 -13.91 0.65
N ASP A 60 23.24 -14.38 -0.21
CA ASP A 60 24.61 -13.87 -0.30
C ASP A 60 24.64 -12.40 -0.75
N ALA A 61 23.82 -12.03 -1.76
CA ALA A 61 23.65 -10.64 -2.20
C ALA A 61 23.18 -9.74 -1.05
N ARG A 62 22.20 -10.21 -0.27
CA ARG A 62 21.69 -9.48 0.89
C ARG A 62 22.77 -9.30 1.96
N GLN A 63 23.50 -10.35 2.32
CA GLN A 63 24.58 -10.27 3.30
C GLN A 63 25.69 -9.33 2.84
N TYR A 64 26.03 -9.36 1.55
CA TYR A 64 27.00 -8.45 0.96
C TYR A 64 26.56 -7.00 1.08
N LEU A 65 25.31 -6.69 0.72
CA LEU A 65 24.76 -5.34 0.86
C LEU A 65 24.77 -4.85 2.31
N VAL A 66 24.35 -5.69 3.27
CA VAL A 66 24.38 -5.33 4.69
C VAL A 66 25.80 -5.00 5.12
N LYS A 67 26.77 -5.87 4.80
CA LYS A 67 28.18 -5.66 5.17
C LYS A 67 28.73 -4.37 4.56
N ARG A 68 28.45 -4.14 3.27
CA ARG A 68 29.02 -3.01 2.52
C ARG A 68 28.40 -1.67 2.92
N LEU A 69 27.07 -1.61 3.10
CA LEU A 69 26.37 -0.39 3.52
C LEU A 69 26.63 -0.03 4.98
N THR A 70 26.81 -1.02 5.87
CA THR A 70 27.13 -0.76 7.28
C THR A 70 28.58 -0.29 7.46
N ALA A 71 29.50 -0.78 6.63
CA ALA A 71 30.90 -0.38 6.66
C ALA A 71 31.19 0.94 5.92
N ALA A 72 30.24 1.44 5.13
CA ALA A 72 30.42 2.65 4.34
C ALA A 72 30.34 3.90 5.22
N GLU A 73 31.29 4.82 5.06
CA GLU A 73 31.26 6.12 5.73
C GLU A 73 30.30 7.07 4.99
N ARG A 74 30.24 6.94 3.67
CA ARG A 74 29.43 7.81 2.83
C ARG A 74 28.68 7.02 1.76
N ILE A 75 27.35 7.14 1.78
CA ILE A 75 26.48 6.56 0.75
C ILE A 75 25.83 7.69 -0.05
N VAL A 76 26.00 7.66 -1.36
CA VAL A 76 25.48 8.65 -2.31
C VAL A 76 24.61 7.95 -3.35
N LEU A 77 23.43 8.50 -3.59
CA LEU A 77 22.51 8.06 -4.63
C LEU A 77 22.66 8.99 -5.83
N ARG A 78 22.84 8.43 -7.03
CA ARG A 78 22.90 9.17 -8.30
C ARG A 78 21.83 8.66 -9.26
N ASN A 79 21.46 9.47 -10.25
CA ASN A 79 20.45 9.13 -11.27
C ASN A 79 19.13 8.65 -10.63
N VAL A 80 18.66 9.38 -9.62
CA VAL A 80 17.53 8.97 -8.81
C VAL A 80 16.22 9.18 -9.58
N HIS A 81 15.44 8.11 -9.69
CA HIS A 81 14.09 8.10 -10.26
C HIS A 81 13.08 7.88 -9.13
N ASP A 82 12.11 8.79 -8.99
CA ASP A 82 11.04 8.69 -8.00
C ASP A 82 9.83 7.97 -8.61
N HIS A 83 9.41 6.88 -7.97
CA HIS A 83 8.23 6.10 -8.37
C HIS A 83 7.00 6.42 -7.52
N GLY A 84 7.07 7.44 -6.67
CA GLY A 84 6.06 7.76 -5.67
C GLY A 84 6.13 6.84 -4.45
N TYR A 85 5.35 7.17 -3.41
CA TYR A 85 5.27 6.38 -2.17
C TYR A 85 6.63 6.09 -1.52
N PHE A 86 7.57 7.04 -1.62
CA PHE A 86 8.93 6.95 -1.06
C PHE A 86 9.74 5.76 -1.62
N ARG A 87 9.45 5.34 -2.86
CA ARG A 87 10.20 4.33 -3.60
C ARG A 87 11.07 4.99 -4.64
N LEU A 88 12.36 4.74 -4.56
CA LEU A 88 13.37 5.32 -5.43
C LEU A 88 14.12 4.23 -6.17
N THR A 89 14.46 4.48 -7.43
CA THR A 89 15.44 3.68 -8.17
C THR A 89 16.66 4.54 -8.43
N ALA A 90 17.85 4.09 -8.05
CA ALA A 90 19.07 4.90 -8.15
C ALA A 90 20.33 4.05 -8.32
N ASP A 91 21.38 4.69 -8.85
CA ASP A 91 22.74 4.16 -8.78
C ASP A 91 23.32 4.47 -7.40
N VAL A 92 23.67 3.43 -6.65
CA VAL A 92 24.10 3.55 -5.25
C VAL A 92 25.62 3.45 -5.17
N TYR A 93 26.25 4.50 -4.62
CA TYR A 93 27.69 4.58 -4.42
C TYR A 93 28.00 4.52 -2.92
N ALA A 94 28.75 3.51 -2.50
CA ALA A 94 29.31 3.39 -1.16
C ALA A 94 30.81 3.74 -1.21
N ASP A 95 31.21 4.80 -0.51
CA ASP A 95 32.59 5.34 -0.50
C ASP A 95 33.16 5.57 -1.91
N GLY A 96 32.29 5.96 -2.85
CA GLY A 96 32.65 6.19 -4.26
C GLY A 96 32.62 4.95 -5.16
N SER A 97 32.37 3.75 -4.63
CA SER A 97 32.26 2.52 -5.41
C SER A 97 30.80 2.20 -5.74
N ASN A 98 30.49 1.86 -7.00
CA ASN A 98 29.14 1.56 -7.45
C ASN A 98 28.74 0.13 -7.02
N LEU A 99 27.77 0.03 -6.10
CA LEU A 99 27.32 -1.25 -5.54
C LEU A 99 26.68 -2.18 -6.56
N GLY A 100 25.95 -1.63 -7.54
CA GLY A 100 25.31 -2.42 -8.59
C GLY A 100 26.35 -3.16 -9.44
N ARG A 101 27.44 -2.47 -9.80
CA ARG A 101 28.56 -3.08 -10.53
C ARG A 101 29.32 -4.11 -9.68
N GLU A 102 29.61 -3.79 -8.42
CA GLU A 102 30.29 -4.75 -7.52
C GLU A 102 29.48 -6.06 -7.37
N LEU A 103 28.15 -5.97 -7.30
CA LEU A 103 27.28 -7.14 -7.21
C LEU A 103 27.26 -7.96 -8.50
N LEU A 104 27.28 -7.29 -9.66
CA LEU A 104 27.35 -7.94 -10.98
C LEU A 104 28.68 -8.68 -11.18
N GLU A 105 29.80 -8.04 -10.83
CA GLU A 105 31.15 -8.63 -10.93
C GLU A 105 31.29 -9.89 -10.07
N ARG A 106 30.57 -9.95 -8.94
CA ARG A 106 30.54 -11.11 -8.05
C ARG A 106 29.53 -12.18 -8.47
N GLY A 107 28.73 -11.95 -9.50
CA GLY A 107 27.68 -12.86 -9.95
C GLY A 107 26.52 -13.02 -8.97
N LEU A 108 26.32 -12.05 -8.07
CA LEU A 108 25.26 -12.09 -7.05
C LEU A 108 23.92 -11.56 -7.57
N VAL A 109 23.95 -10.80 -8.66
CA VAL A 109 22.79 -10.22 -9.34
C VAL A 109 22.95 -10.38 -10.85
N GLN A 110 21.84 -10.28 -11.57
CA GLN A 110 21.81 -10.29 -13.03
C GLN A 110 21.55 -8.88 -13.56
N GLU A 111 22.05 -8.59 -14.75
CA GLU A 111 21.73 -7.33 -15.43
C GLU A 111 20.24 -7.33 -15.80
N LYS A 112 19.53 -6.28 -15.40
CA LYS A 112 18.12 -6.14 -15.76
C LYS A 112 18.05 -5.82 -17.25
N PRO A 113 17.35 -6.62 -18.08
CA PRO A 113 17.22 -6.30 -19.50
C PRO A 113 16.59 -4.92 -19.65
N PRO A 114 17.06 -4.09 -20.60
CA PRO A 114 16.43 -2.80 -20.86
C PRO A 114 14.97 -3.09 -21.19
N VAL A 115 14.06 -2.48 -20.41
CA VAL A 115 12.62 -2.55 -20.69
C VAL A 115 12.48 -1.93 -22.07
N ARG A 116 12.27 -2.77 -23.10
CA ARG A 116 11.90 -2.23 -24.41
C ARG A 116 10.64 -1.42 -24.15
N PRO A 117 10.59 -0.15 -24.60
CA PRO A 117 9.31 0.52 -24.74
C PRO A 117 8.41 -0.50 -25.44
N LEU A 118 7.23 -0.77 -24.88
CA LEU A 118 6.22 -1.56 -25.58
C LEU A 118 6.10 -0.90 -26.96
N GLU A 119 6.68 -1.56 -27.97
CA GLU A 119 6.48 -1.19 -29.36
C GLU A 119 4.95 -1.22 -29.48
N HIS A 120 4.35 -0.06 -29.70
CA HIS A 120 3.00 -0.05 -30.23
C HIS A 120 3.13 -0.87 -31.50
N ASP A 121 2.48 -2.02 -31.56
CA ASP A 121 2.37 -2.82 -32.78
C ASP A 121 1.71 -1.91 -33.83
N GLU A 122 2.53 -1.14 -34.55
CA GLU A 122 2.15 -0.41 -35.78
C GLU A 122 2.05 -1.38 -36.97
N ASP A 123 2.19 -2.68 -36.73
CA ASP A 123 1.79 -3.70 -37.67
C ASP A 123 0.27 -3.79 -37.65
N GLY A 124 -0.35 -3.01 -38.54
CA GLY A 124 -1.73 -3.15 -38.99
C GLY A 124 -1.99 -4.51 -39.64
N LYS A 125 -1.82 -5.59 -38.88
CA LYS A 125 -2.39 -6.90 -39.19
C LYS A 125 -3.88 -6.77 -38.98
N ASP A 126 -4.56 -6.53 -40.09
CA ASP A 126 -5.90 -7.02 -40.41
C ASP A 126 -6.71 -7.42 -39.17
N PHE A 127 -7.23 -6.40 -38.47
CA PHE A 127 -8.37 -6.62 -37.61
C PHE A 127 -9.47 -7.17 -38.52
N GLU A 128 -9.73 -8.47 -38.44
CA GLU A 128 -10.90 -9.04 -39.08
C GLU A 128 -12.10 -8.18 -38.67
N PRO A 129 -12.86 -7.61 -39.63
CA PRO A 129 -13.99 -6.78 -39.30
C PRO A 129 -14.92 -7.61 -38.42
N PHE A 130 -15.18 -7.12 -37.20
CA PHE A 130 -16.12 -7.75 -36.29
C PHE A 130 -17.39 -8.10 -37.06
N PRO A 131 -17.90 -9.35 -36.94
CA PRO A 131 -19.12 -9.72 -37.63
C PRO A 131 -20.22 -8.71 -37.30
N PRO A 132 -21.04 -8.30 -38.28
CA PRO A 132 -22.08 -7.31 -38.06
C PRO A 132 -22.98 -7.79 -36.91
N PHE A 133 -23.09 -6.97 -35.86
CA PHE A 133 -23.96 -7.26 -34.73
C PHE A 133 -25.37 -7.57 -35.23
N ALA A 134 -25.92 -8.71 -34.81
CA ALA A 134 -27.31 -9.06 -35.11
C ALA A 134 -28.24 -7.92 -34.60
N PRO A 135 -29.31 -7.59 -35.33
CA PRO A 135 -30.22 -6.52 -34.95
C PRO A 135 -30.83 -6.81 -33.57
N PHE A 136 -30.78 -5.79 -32.69
CA PHE A 136 -31.21 -5.76 -31.30
C PHE A 136 -32.73 -5.92 -31.08
N ALA A 137 -33.40 -6.81 -31.81
CA ALA A 137 -34.85 -6.96 -31.74
C ALA A 137 -35.34 -7.66 -30.45
N ASP A 138 -34.48 -8.42 -29.76
CA ASP A 138 -34.87 -9.21 -28.59
C ASP A 138 -34.03 -8.88 -27.33
N ILE A 139 -33.66 -7.62 -27.10
CA ILE A 139 -33.19 -7.23 -25.77
C ILE A 139 -34.42 -7.17 -24.85
N VAL A 140 -34.67 -8.29 -24.15
CA VAL A 140 -35.47 -8.30 -22.92
C VAL A 140 -34.99 -7.11 -22.07
N PRO A 141 -35.86 -6.17 -21.64
CA PRO A 141 -35.41 -5.00 -20.89
C PRO A 141 -34.70 -5.50 -19.63
N LEU A 142 -33.38 -5.41 -19.64
CA LEU A 142 -32.55 -5.64 -18.47
C LEU A 142 -33.01 -4.61 -17.45
N ARG A 143 -33.68 -5.11 -16.40
CA ARG A 143 -34.07 -4.34 -15.23
C ARG A 143 -32.93 -3.39 -14.90
N THR A 144 -33.17 -2.09 -15.02
CA THR A 144 -32.26 -1.06 -14.52
C THR A 144 -31.83 -1.49 -13.12
N PRO A 145 -30.52 -1.66 -12.85
CA PRO A 145 -30.08 -1.96 -11.50
C PRO A 145 -30.55 -0.80 -10.63
N SER A 146 -31.55 -1.07 -9.80
CA SER A 146 -31.98 -0.19 -8.73
C SER A 146 -30.72 0.29 -8.01
N VAL A 147 -30.54 1.61 -7.93
CA VAL A 147 -29.46 2.28 -7.23
C VAL A 147 -29.27 1.60 -5.88
N THR A 148 -28.30 0.67 -5.84
CA THR A 148 -28.02 -0.10 -4.64
C THR A 148 -27.38 0.86 -3.66
N ARG A 149 -28.19 1.36 -2.72
CA ARG A 149 -27.71 1.97 -1.48
C ARG A 149 -26.47 1.19 -1.03
N ARG A 150 -25.32 1.87 -0.95
CA ARG A 150 -24.05 1.29 -0.50
C ARG A 150 -24.33 0.43 0.74
N PRO A 151 -23.90 -0.84 0.81
CA PRO A 151 -23.99 -1.58 2.04
C PRO A 151 -23.12 -0.85 3.06
N SER A 152 -23.74 -0.17 4.02
CA SER A 152 -23.08 0.12 5.29
C SER A 152 -22.52 -1.22 5.77
N SER A 153 -21.21 -1.29 5.97
CA SER A 153 -20.48 -2.46 6.48
C SER A 153 -20.87 -2.85 7.91
N SER A 154 -22.08 -2.51 8.36
CA SER A 154 -22.65 -3.00 9.60
C SER A 154 -22.81 -4.50 9.46
N VAL A 155 -21.91 -5.23 10.13
CA VAL A 155 -21.99 -6.67 10.28
C VAL A 155 -23.29 -6.95 11.05
N LYS A 156 -24.36 -7.31 10.34
CA LYS A 156 -25.63 -7.70 10.98
C LYS A 156 -25.46 -9.12 11.51
N GLY A 157 -25.07 -9.23 12.78
CA GLY A 157 -25.07 -10.49 13.52
C GLY A 157 -25.89 -10.37 14.81
N PRO A 158 -26.39 -11.50 15.37
CA PRO A 158 -27.11 -11.53 16.63
C PRO A 158 -26.13 -11.41 17.80
N TRP A 159 -25.44 -10.26 17.88
CA TRP A 159 -24.44 -10.01 18.89
C TRP A 159 -25.11 -9.23 20.01
N GLY A 160 -24.93 -9.69 21.25
CA GLY A 160 -25.61 -9.13 22.42
C GLY A 160 -25.33 -7.65 22.65
N LEU A 161 -25.99 -7.08 23.66
CA LEU A 161 -25.71 -5.73 24.13
C LEU A 161 -24.35 -5.68 24.83
N VAL A 162 -23.53 -4.71 24.44
CA VAL A 162 -22.22 -4.40 25.02
C VAL A 162 -22.33 -3.04 25.70
N ASP A 163 -21.95 -2.99 26.97
CA ASP A 163 -21.85 -1.74 27.71
C ASP A 163 -20.44 -1.14 27.52
N LEU A 164 -20.40 0.07 26.94
CA LEU A 164 -19.19 0.86 26.75
C LEU A 164 -19.06 1.99 27.79
N SER A 165 -19.88 1.98 28.85
CA SER A 165 -19.83 2.98 29.93
C SER A 165 -18.46 3.05 30.63
N SER A 166 -17.69 1.96 30.62
CA SER A 166 -16.34 1.90 31.21
C SER A 166 -15.24 2.48 30.32
N ILE A 167 -15.51 2.74 29.04
CA ILE A 167 -14.51 3.26 28.11
C ILE A 167 -14.35 4.76 28.30
N ARG A 168 -13.11 5.17 28.48
CA ARG A 168 -12.68 6.57 28.60
C ARG A 168 -11.96 7.00 27.33
N PRO A 169 -11.81 8.32 27.09
CA PRO A 169 -11.09 8.84 25.93
C PRO A 169 -9.64 8.36 25.83
N ASP A 170 -9.00 8.12 26.97
CA ASP A 170 -7.61 7.65 27.11
C ASP A 170 -7.48 6.11 27.06
N THR A 171 -8.59 5.37 26.98
CA THR A 171 -8.54 3.91 26.88
C THR A 171 -7.85 3.49 25.57
N PRO A 172 -6.84 2.60 25.64
CA PRO A 172 -6.14 2.11 24.46
C PRO A 172 -7.03 1.21 23.61
N PHE A 173 -6.79 1.21 22.31
CA PHE A 173 -7.60 0.49 21.33
C PHE A 173 -7.64 -1.02 21.57
N GLU A 174 -6.52 -1.63 21.98
CA GLU A 174 -6.48 -3.06 22.35
C GLU A 174 -7.40 -3.39 23.54
N GLU A 175 -7.45 -2.53 24.55
CA GLU A 175 -8.31 -2.72 25.72
C GLU A 175 -9.79 -2.58 25.33
N ALA A 176 -10.13 -1.58 24.50
CA ALA A 176 -11.50 -1.41 24.00
C ALA A 176 -11.99 -2.63 23.20
N LEU A 177 -11.14 -3.22 22.36
CA LEU A 177 -11.48 -4.46 21.63
C LEU A 177 -11.60 -5.66 22.57
N THR A 178 -10.78 -5.72 23.62
CA THR A 178 -10.85 -6.78 24.63
C THR A 178 -12.16 -6.71 25.42
N HIS A 179 -12.64 -5.51 25.75
CA HIS A 179 -13.94 -5.31 26.38
C HIS A 179 -15.11 -5.79 25.50
N ILE A 180 -15.03 -5.57 24.19
CA ILE A 180 -16.04 -6.03 23.23
C ILE A 180 -15.98 -7.55 23.03
N SER A 181 -14.78 -8.13 22.91
CA SER A 181 -14.60 -9.57 22.62
C SER A 181 -14.90 -10.48 23.82
N SER A 182 -14.75 -9.96 25.05
CA SER A 182 -14.90 -10.73 26.29
C SER A 182 -16.35 -11.06 26.67
N ARG A 183 -17.36 -10.54 25.95
CA ARG A 183 -18.78 -10.78 26.25
C ARG A 183 -19.30 -12.06 25.61
N GLU A 184 -20.41 -12.60 26.14
CA GLU A 184 -21.09 -13.78 25.59
C GLU A 184 -22.18 -13.36 24.57
N PRO A 185 -22.24 -13.98 23.38
CA PRO A 185 -21.31 -14.97 22.85
C PRO A 185 -19.94 -14.34 22.49
N ARG A 186 -18.85 -15.06 22.80
CA ARG A 186 -17.48 -14.58 22.52
C ARG A 186 -17.36 -14.23 21.05
N LEU A 187 -17.01 -12.99 20.77
CA LEU A 187 -16.76 -12.52 19.41
C LEU A 187 -15.31 -12.85 19.06
N PRO A 188 -15.04 -13.84 18.19
CA PRO A 188 -13.69 -14.13 17.74
C PRO A 188 -13.23 -12.99 16.84
N ILE A 189 -12.55 -12.02 17.43
CA ILE A 189 -11.99 -10.86 16.73
C ILE A 189 -10.48 -11.12 16.50
N VAL A 190 -10.04 -11.00 15.26
CA VAL A 190 -8.62 -11.04 14.86
C VAL A 190 -8.26 -9.68 14.31
N VAL A 191 -7.18 -9.09 14.81
CA VAL A 191 -6.70 -7.78 14.38
C VAL A 191 -5.40 -7.93 13.62
N LEU A 192 -5.34 -7.41 12.40
CA LEU A 192 -4.09 -7.39 11.63
C LEU A 192 -3.25 -6.17 12.03
N TRP A 193 -2.61 -6.23 13.19
CA TRP A 193 -1.84 -5.10 13.74
C TRP A 193 -0.80 -4.54 12.76
N ASN A 194 0.00 -5.40 12.13
CA ASN A 194 1.01 -4.97 11.16
C ASN A 194 0.40 -4.29 9.91
N ASP A 195 -0.86 -4.56 9.57
CA ASP A 195 -1.58 -3.82 8.53
C ASP A 195 -2.04 -2.45 9.04
N LEU A 196 -2.67 -2.41 10.21
CA LEU A 196 -3.17 -1.18 10.82
C LEU A 196 -2.07 -0.17 11.10
N GLU A 197 -0.93 -0.61 11.62
CA GLU A 197 0.24 0.24 11.89
C GLU A 197 0.81 0.84 10.60
N ARG A 198 0.84 0.06 9.51
CA ARG A 198 1.47 0.47 8.23
C ARG A 198 0.56 1.30 7.34
N ASN A 199 -0.73 0.99 7.32
CA ASN A 199 -1.67 1.54 6.35
C ASN A 199 -2.69 2.50 6.98
N ALA A 200 -2.97 2.37 8.29
CA ALA A 200 -3.91 3.23 9.01
C ALA A 200 -3.28 4.09 10.11
N PHE A 201 -1.98 3.92 10.40
CA PHE A 201 -1.28 4.60 11.51
C PHE A 201 -1.97 4.38 12.87
N VAL A 202 -2.50 3.17 13.07
CA VAL A 202 -3.17 2.77 14.31
C VAL A 202 -2.32 1.72 15.01
N ASP A 203 -1.80 2.10 16.17
CA ASP A 203 -1.08 1.23 17.10
C ASP A 203 -2.03 0.65 18.17
N ARG A 204 -1.57 -0.34 18.93
CA ARG A 204 -2.34 -0.96 20.03
C ARG A 204 -2.72 0.02 21.14
N ASP A 205 -1.81 0.95 21.42
CA ASP A 205 -1.94 1.97 22.46
C ASP A 205 -2.66 3.23 21.97
N THR A 206 -3.19 3.22 20.74
CA THR A 206 -3.92 4.37 20.19
C THR A 206 -5.14 4.66 21.06
N PRO A 207 -5.31 5.89 21.58
CA PRO A 207 -6.48 6.23 22.38
C PRO A 207 -7.72 6.24 21.49
N VAL A 208 -8.80 5.58 21.94
CA VAL A 208 -10.04 5.46 21.16
C VAL A 208 -10.77 6.80 21.06
N GLY A 209 -10.60 7.69 22.05
CA GLY A 209 -11.19 9.04 22.01
C GLY A 209 -12.72 9.06 22.12
N ILE A 210 -13.35 7.99 22.63
CA ILE A 210 -14.79 7.93 22.91
C ILE A 210 -15.03 7.95 24.41
N GLU A 211 -16.17 8.52 24.81
CA GLU A 211 -16.60 8.57 26.20
C GLU A 211 -18.00 7.98 26.33
N GLY A 212 -18.14 6.97 27.20
CA GLY A 212 -19.41 6.63 27.86
C GLY A 212 -20.64 6.41 26.96
N VAL A 213 -20.52 5.58 25.92
CA VAL A 213 -21.60 5.38 24.92
C VAL A 213 -22.79 4.52 25.44
N GLY A 214 -22.76 4.11 26.70
CA GLY A 214 -23.81 3.28 27.33
C GLY A 214 -23.87 1.86 26.75
N ALA A 215 -25.02 1.19 26.88
CA ALA A 215 -25.26 -0.14 26.35
C ALA A 215 -25.79 -0.09 24.91
N LEU A 216 -25.08 -0.72 23.98
CA LEU A 216 -25.46 -0.81 22.57
C LEU A 216 -25.11 -2.17 21.96
N PRO A 217 -25.76 -2.57 20.85
CA PRO A 217 -25.41 -3.79 20.14
C PRO A 217 -23.91 -3.87 19.79
N ALA A 218 -23.29 -5.05 19.91
CA ALA A 218 -21.85 -5.21 19.73
C ALA A 218 -21.35 -4.78 18.34
N ASP A 219 -22.18 -4.93 17.30
CA ASP A 219 -21.88 -4.48 15.94
C ASP A 219 -21.72 -2.96 15.88
N LYS A 220 -22.61 -2.24 16.56
CA LYS A 220 -22.57 -0.78 16.69
C LYS A 220 -21.42 -0.34 17.58
N ALA A 221 -21.12 -1.10 18.64
CA ALA A 221 -20.01 -0.81 19.54
C ALA A 221 -18.69 -0.85 18.77
N LEU A 222 -18.50 -1.91 17.98
CA LEU A 222 -17.33 -2.07 17.15
C LEU A 222 -17.24 -1.00 16.06
N ASP A 223 -18.34 -0.68 15.36
CA ASP A 223 -18.37 0.38 14.34
C ASP A 223 -18.01 1.76 14.94
N ILE A 224 -18.49 2.08 16.14
CA ILE A 224 -18.17 3.34 16.82
C ILE A 224 -16.70 3.40 17.21
N VAL A 225 -16.17 2.36 17.85
CA VAL A 225 -14.76 2.29 18.25
C VAL A 225 -13.85 2.42 17.02
N LEU A 226 -14.14 1.68 15.94
CA LEU A 226 -13.34 1.73 14.71
C LEU A 226 -13.38 3.10 14.04
N ARG A 227 -14.54 3.77 14.05
CA ARG A 227 -14.66 5.12 13.50
C ARG A 227 -13.87 6.14 14.30
N ALA A 228 -13.91 6.05 15.63
CA ALA A 228 -13.22 6.98 16.49
C ALA A 228 -11.69 6.89 16.34
N VAL A 229 -11.17 5.66 16.19
CA VAL A 229 -9.75 5.41 15.94
C VAL A 229 -9.32 5.80 14.51
N SER A 230 -10.24 5.76 13.53
CA SER A 230 -9.96 6.06 12.12
C SER A 230 -9.77 7.56 11.77
N ALA A 231 -9.48 8.42 12.74
CA ALA A 231 -9.43 9.88 12.57
C ALA A 231 -8.38 10.38 11.55
N TYR A 232 -7.37 9.57 11.20
CA TYR A 232 -6.25 9.94 10.32
C TYR A 232 -6.46 9.65 8.83
N GLY A 233 -7.72 9.46 8.39
CA GLY A 233 -8.09 9.42 6.97
C GLY A 233 -8.12 8.03 6.33
N THR A 234 -7.57 7.00 6.98
CA THR A 234 -7.73 5.60 6.54
C THR A 234 -8.90 4.95 7.28
N ARG A 235 -9.89 4.46 6.53
CA ARG A 235 -11.05 3.80 7.12
C ARG A 235 -10.71 2.36 7.54
N LEU A 236 -11.04 2.01 8.79
CA LEU A 236 -10.97 0.64 9.27
C LEU A 236 -12.24 -0.12 8.86
N GLN A 237 -12.08 -1.39 8.49
CA GLN A 237 -13.17 -2.28 8.10
C GLN A 237 -13.11 -3.58 8.88
N VAL A 238 -14.28 -4.18 9.11
CA VAL A 238 -14.42 -5.52 9.69
C VAL A 238 -14.89 -6.46 8.59
N ILE A 239 -14.12 -7.51 8.35
CA ILE A 239 -14.46 -8.55 7.39
C ILE A 239 -14.86 -9.81 8.18
N PRO A 240 -16.13 -10.24 8.09
CA PRO A 240 -16.53 -11.53 8.63
C PRO A 240 -16.09 -12.65 7.68
N GLU A 241 -15.10 -13.45 8.07
CA GLU A 241 -14.64 -14.63 7.32
C GLU A 241 -14.65 -15.87 8.20
N GLY A 242 -15.35 -16.94 7.78
CA GLY A 242 -15.31 -18.23 8.47
C GLY A 242 -15.81 -18.20 9.93
N GLY A 243 -16.64 -17.21 10.30
CA GLY A 243 -17.11 -17.03 11.69
C GLY A 243 -16.17 -16.21 12.56
N VAL A 244 -15.06 -15.68 12.01
CA VAL A 244 -14.11 -14.78 12.66
C VAL A 244 -14.28 -13.37 12.10
N LEU A 245 -14.15 -12.37 12.96
CA LEU A 245 -14.18 -10.96 12.61
C LEU A 245 -12.75 -10.44 12.46
N THR A 246 -12.33 -10.21 11.23
CA THR A 246 -10.98 -9.67 10.96
C THR A 246 -11.05 -8.16 10.80
N ILE A 247 -10.30 -7.44 11.63
CA ILE A 247 -10.17 -5.97 11.54
C ILE A 247 -8.97 -5.65 10.65
N VAL A 248 -9.22 -4.88 9.59
CA VAL A 248 -8.22 -4.50 8.58
C VAL A 248 -8.40 -3.04 8.16
N SER A 249 -7.35 -2.46 7.60
CA SER A 249 -7.42 -1.21 6.87
C SER A 249 -8.18 -1.40 5.55
N GLU A 250 -8.75 -0.32 5.01
CA GLU A 250 -9.35 -0.33 3.66
C GLU A 250 -8.39 -0.85 2.58
N HIS A 251 -7.09 -0.61 2.72
CA HIS A 251 -6.08 -1.05 1.76
C HIS A 251 -5.80 -2.55 1.79
N ALA A 252 -5.87 -3.19 2.96
CA ALA A 252 -5.73 -4.64 3.09
C ALA A 252 -7.06 -5.39 3.03
N SER A 253 -8.17 -4.66 2.91
CA SER A 253 -9.47 -5.25 2.65
C SER A 253 -9.46 -5.92 1.29
N LEU A 254 -9.08 -7.20 1.27
CA LEU A 254 -9.21 -8.12 0.14
C LEU A 254 -10.69 -8.44 -0.10
N VAL A 255 -11.51 -7.39 -0.26
CA VAL A 255 -12.82 -7.53 -0.89
C VAL A 255 -12.52 -8.16 -2.23
N ARG A 256 -13.00 -9.39 -2.43
CA ARG A 256 -12.89 -10.15 -3.69
C ARG A 256 -12.93 -9.17 -4.86
N PRO A 257 -11.92 -9.16 -5.75
CA PRO A 257 -11.88 -8.20 -6.85
C PRO A 257 -13.22 -8.25 -7.57
N LYS A 258 -13.97 -7.14 -7.51
CA LYS A 258 -15.25 -7.02 -8.20
C LYS A 258 -14.94 -6.47 -9.59
N THR A 259 -15.19 -7.28 -10.61
CA THR A 259 -15.18 -6.81 -12.00
C THR A 259 -16.29 -5.77 -12.14
N LYS A 260 -15.91 -4.49 -12.26
CA LYS A 260 -16.81 -3.42 -12.70
C LYS A 260 -16.69 -3.30 -14.21
N VAL A 261 -17.79 -3.48 -14.91
CA VAL A 261 -17.90 -3.22 -16.34
C VAL A 261 -18.28 -1.74 -16.50
N TYR A 262 -17.42 -0.98 -17.18
CA TYR A 262 -17.69 0.41 -17.54
C TYR A 262 -18.01 0.48 -19.04
N PRO A 263 -18.95 1.35 -19.46
CA PRO A 263 -19.06 1.74 -20.85
C PRO A 263 -17.74 2.36 -21.31
N VAL A 264 -17.24 2.00 -22.50
CA VAL A 264 -16.00 2.57 -23.05
C VAL A 264 -16.09 4.10 -23.16
N ALA A 265 -17.29 4.65 -23.40
CA ALA A 265 -17.52 6.09 -23.44
C ALA A 265 -17.08 6.82 -22.16
N ASP A 266 -17.22 6.19 -20.98
CA ASP A 266 -16.83 6.81 -19.71
C ASP A 266 -15.30 6.89 -19.54
N LEU A 267 -14.55 6.02 -20.24
CA LEU A 267 -13.08 5.96 -20.18
C LEU A 267 -12.41 6.85 -21.23
N VAL A 268 -13.08 7.07 -22.36
CA VAL A 268 -12.57 7.87 -23.49
C VAL A 268 -13.16 9.28 -23.49
N SER A 269 -14.10 9.58 -22.59
CA SER A 269 -14.56 10.95 -22.40
C SER A 269 -13.40 11.81 -21.89
N PRO A 270 -13.06 12.92 -22.56
CA PRO A 270 -12.15 13.89 -21.98
C PRO A 270 -12.71 14.31 -20.62
N GLU A 271 -11.86 14.36 -19.59
CA GLU A 271 -12.24 14.72 -18.22
C GLU A 271 -13.30 15.82 -18.24
N ALA A 272 -14.45 15.54 -17.62
CA ALA A 272 -15.48 16.54 -17.45
C ALA A 272 -14.83 17.73 -16.75
N VAL A 273 -14.63 18.80 -17.51
CA VAL A 273 -14.09 20.07 -17.03
C VAL A 273 -14.93 20.46 -15.81
N PRO A 274 -14.32 20.63 -14.63
CA PRO A 274 -15.06 21.06 -13.46
C PRO A 274 -15.54 22.48 -13.73
N TYR A 275 -16.85 22.62 -14.01
CA TYR A 275 -17.51 23.90 -13.84
C TYR A 275 -17.61 24.12 -12.32
N TRP A 276 -16.97 25.21 -11.90
CA TRP A 276 -16.90 25.80 -10.56
C TRP A 276 -18.24 25.83 -9.82
#